data_AF-A0A8H4VTC0-F1
#
_entry.id   AF-A0A8H4VTC0-F1
#
_cell.length_a   1.000
_cell.length_b   1.000
_cell.length_c   1.000
_cell.angle_alpha   90.00
_cell.angle_beta   90.00
_cell.angle_gamma   90.00
#
_symmetry.space_group_name_H-M   'P 1'
#
loop_
_entity.id
_entity.type
_entity.pdbx_description
1 polymer ?
#
loop_
_entity_poly.entity_id
_entity_poly.type
_entity_poly.pdbx_seq_one_letter_code
_entity_poly.pdbx_strand_id
1 'polypeptide(L)'
;MVSGTPLKRPRQDENENTPLQPRRKRVPRDLFRIPLTPCQPSQPLFSTPDISFKSAPLTPDDFCFHTPSRPPKKQPPIPLLTPEDVERMRKAHREQERERAERAVQAERASKAAKVEEVLKTMRSPQLPLHEFVHEVLTSQDQQHSSQATKLLKSHGQTLLEDIKQRAPALPRYGASVTEMLDKFSLKGFLEDAESIAPTTSNILRQIGLAHPPEGQELSFKDRDLIIATTVCMLIKSRNEHATSFQTPMAIYLLAYGTSRSLFSVLNHAGFTISYTQAVLKLRQLGEERNLLSKETVREHVCMLVWDNLNIALKVAQQRDDNKDSYENGMTATLIPLYGAKQGVLPLHSNLLAHVANQS
;
A
#
# COMPACT_ATOMS: atom_id res chain seq x y z
N MET A 1 69.41 -55.34 26.53
CA MET A 1 68.96 -56.56 25.83
C MET A 1 67.47 -56.41 25.55
N VAL A 2 67.06 -56.71 24.31
CA VAL A 2 65.69 -56.72 23.74
C VAL A 2 65.07 -55.32 23.56
N SER A 3 65.24 -54.56 22.47
CA SER A 3 64.94 -54.77 21.03
C SER A 3 63.47 -55.05 20.72
N GLY A 4 62.71 -54.00 20.35
CA GLY A 4 61.36 -54.07 19.82
C GLY A 4 61.10 -52.92 18.84
N THR A 5 61.08 -53.24 17.56
CA THR A 5 60.96 -52.39 16.36
C THR A 5 59.59 -51.71 16.17
N PRO A 6 59.53 -50.62 15.36
CA PRO A 6 58.30 -49.85 15.13
C PRO A 6 57.43 -50.41 14.00
N LEU A 7 56.10 -50.34 14.17
CA LEU A 7 55.11 -50.72 13.16
C LEU A 7 55.09 -49.71 11.99
N LYS A 8 55.34 -50.25 10.80
CA LYS A 8 55.28 -49.62 9.49
C LYS A 8 53.81 -49.59 9.02
N ARG A 9 53.22 -48.40 8.85
CA ARG A 9 51.90 -48.26 8.18
C ARG A 9 52.08 -48.39 6.66
N PRO A 10 51.18 -49.09 5.95
CA PRO A 10 51.17 -49.08 4.50
C PRO A 10 50.61 -47.76 3.98
N ARG A 11 51.30 -47.17 3.01
CA ARG A 11 50.73 -46.20 2.06
C ARG A 11 49.75 -46.96 1.17
N GLN A 12 48.52 -46.49 1.09
CA GLN A 12 47.60 -46.85 0.02
C GLN A 12 47.59 -45.70 -0.98
N ASP A 13 47.95 -46.05 -2.20
CA ASP A 13 47.89 -45.21 -3.38
C ASP A 13 46.44 -45.08 -3.88
N GLU A 14 46.13 -43.86 -4.33
CA GLU A 14 45.36 -43.51 -5.53
C GLU A 14 44.16 -44.39 -5.94
N ASN A 15 42.94 -43.83 -5.79
CA ASN A 15 41.93 -43.83 -6.86
C ASN A 15 40.78 -42.87 -6.53
N GLU A 16 40.94 -41.59 -6.87
CA GLU A 16 39.82 -40.63 -6.97
C GLU A 16 39.52 -40.38 -8.44
N ASN A 17 38.48 -41.02 -8.97
CA ASN A 17 37.71 -40.49 -10.10
C ASN A 17 36.35 -41.18 -10.20
N THR A 18 35.40 -40.72 -9.38
CA THR A 18 33.97 -40.97 -9.61
C THR A 18 33.22 -39.65 -9.44
N PRO A 19 32.68 -39.04 -10.51
CA PRO A 19 31.94 -37.80 -10.38
C PRO A 19 30.58 -38.11 -9.72
N LEU A 20 30.41 -37.63 -8.48
CA LEU A 20 29.10 -37.56 -7.84
C LEU A 20 28.19 -36.64 -8.65
N GLN A 21 27.22 -37.22 -9.35
CA GLN A 21 26.17 -36.47 -9.99
C GLN A 21 25.30 -35.77 -8.94
N PRO A 22 25.07 -34.45 -9.04
CA PRO A 22 24.15 -33.77 -8.15
C PRO A 22 22.71 -34.16 -8.50
N ARG A 23 22.01 -34.76 -7.52
CA ARG A 23 20.56 -34.98 -7.54
C ARG A 23 19.84 -33.65 -7.78
N ARG A 24 19.39 -33.45 -9.01
CA ARG A 24 18.51 -32.35 -9.44
C ARG A 24 17.18 -32.42 -8.67
N LYS A 25 16.94 -31.49 -7.75
CA LYS A 25 15.57 -31.12 -7.36
C LYS A 25 15.00 -30.25 -8.47
N ARG A 26 14.07 -30.82 -9.25
CA ARG A 26 13.26 -30.06 -10.21
C ARG A 26 12.44 -29.04 -9.42
N VAL A 27 12.70 -27.75 -9.65
CA VAL A 27 11.78 -26.68 -9.29
C VAL A 27 10.76 -26.58 -10.44
N PRO A 28 9.43 -26.63 -10.18
CA PRO A 28 8.44 -26.46 -11.23
C PRO A 28 8.56 -25.06 -11.83
N ARG A 29 8.73 -24.97 -13.16
CA ARG A 29 8.90 -23.71 -13.91
C ARG A 29 7.59 -23.13 -14.45
N ASP A 30 6.44 -23.60 -13.98
CA ASP A 30 5.12 -23.24 -14.54
C ASP A 30 4.27 -22.37 -13.60
N LEU A 31 4.80 -21.23 -13.13
CA LEU A 31 4.00 -20.28 -12.33
C LEU A 31 3.95 -18.85 -12.87
N PHE A 32 4.46 -18.60 -14.09
CA PHE A 32 4.28 -17.33 -14.79
C PHE A 32 4.03 -17.54 -16.29
N ARG A 33 2.95 -18.25 -16.63
CA ARG A 33 2.25 -18.06 -17.91
C ARG A 33 0.87 -17.52 -17.58
N ILE A 34 0.73 -16.20 -17.65
CA ILE A 34 -0.59 -15.58 -17.77
C ILE A 34 -1.00 -15.81 -19.23
N PRO A 35 -2.04 -16.61 -19.53
CA PRO A 35 -2.56 -16.68 -20.88
C PRO A 35 -3.12 -15.30 -21.23
N LEU A 36 -2.57 -14.67 -22.27
CA LEU A 36 -3.23 -13.54 -22.93
C LEU A 36 -4.47 -14.10 -23.61
N THR A 37 -5.61 -14.08 -22.91
CA THR A 37 -6.91 -14.28 -23.53
C THR A 37 -7.18 -13.11 -24.48
N PRO A 38 -7.66 -13.35 -25.71
CA PRO A 38 -8.11 -12.29 -26.59
C PRO A 38 -9.29 -11.57 -25.92
N CYS A 39 -9.17 -10.25 -25.75
CA CYS A 39 -10.29 -9.40 -25.35
C CYS A 39 -11.41 -9.53 -26.39
N GLN A 40 -12.49 -10.23 -26.02
CA GLN A 40 -13.75 -10.10 -26.75
C GLN A 40 -14.34 -8.70 -26.49
N PRO A 41 -14.99 -8.10 -27.50
CA PRO A 41 -15.68 -6.82 -27.34
C PRO A 41 -16.82 -6.98 -26.33
N SER A 42 -16.72 -6.22 -25.24
CA SER A 42 -17.75 -6.07 -24.23
C SER A 42 -19.05 -5.56 -24.88
N GLN A 43 -20.12 -6.36 -24.78
CA GLN A 43 -21.47 -5.89 -25.06
C GLN A 43 -21.89 -4.84 -24.02
N PRO A 44 -22.65 -3.81 -24.42
CA PRO A 44 -23.18 -2.82 -23.48
C PRO A 44 -24.30 -3.42 -22.63
N LEU A 45 -23.99 -3.71 -21.36
CA LEU A 45 -24.97 -3.96 -20.30
C LEU A 45 -25.55 -2.63 -19.81
N PHE A 46 -26.46 -2.06 -20.58
CA PHE A 46 -27.48 -1.14 -20.07
C PHE A 46 -28.82 -1.89 -20.05
N SER A 47 -29.03 -2.69 -19.00
CA SER A 47 -30.37 -3.08 -18.59
C SER A 47 -31.02 -1.86 -17.93
N THR A 48 -31.84 -1.13 -18.69
CA THR A 48 -32.80 -0.19 -18.12
C THR A 48 -33.70 -0.93 -17.14
N PRO A 49 -34.09 -0.34 -15.99
CA PRO A 49 -35.12 -0.93 -15.15
C PRO A 49 -36.39 -1.07 -15.98
N ASP A 50 -36.88 -2.31 -16.08
CA ASP A 50 -38.15 -2.64 -16.69
C ASP A 50 -39.25 -1.98 -15.85
N ILE A 51 -39.65 -0.76 -16.23
CA ILE A 51 -40.84 -0.10 -15.70
C ILE A 51 -42.01 -0.83 -16.35
N SER A 52 -42.35 -1.98 -15.79
CA SER A 52 -43.62 -2.65 -16.04
C SER A 52 -44.73 -1.73 -15.51
N PHE A 53 -45.22 -0.85 -16.37
CA PHE A 53 -46.52 -0.23 -16.20
C PHE A 53 -47.53 -1.38 -16.25
N LYS A 54 -47.96 -1.85 -15.08
CA LYS A 54 -49.23 -2.57 -14.94
C LYS A 54 -50.33 -1.55 -15.24
N SER A 55 -50.61 -1.34 -16.52
CA SER A 55 -51.88 -0.77 -16.96
C SER A 55 -52.96 -1.75 -16.53
N ALA A 56 -53.61 -1.47 -15.39
CA ALA A 56 -54.89 -2.09 -15.09
C ALA A 56 -55.81 -1.83 -16.30
N PRO A 57 -56.51 -2.85 -16.82
CA PRO A 57 -57.46 -2.65 -17.91
C PRO A 57 -58.52 -1.67 -17.41
N LEU A 58 -58.52 -0.46 -17.98
CA LEU A 58 -59.60 0.51 -17.81
C LEU A 58 -60.87 -0.18 -18.30
N THR A 59 -61.75 -0.53 -17.38
CA THR A 59 -63.10 -0.96 -17.69
C THR A 59 -63.84 0.20 -18.35
N PRO A 60 -64.67 -0.04 -19.38
CA PRO A 60 -65.38 1.02 -20.11
C PRO A 60 -66.34 1.91 -19.29
N ASP A 61 -66.51 1.65 -17.99
CA ASP A 61 -67.51 2.30 -17.14
C ASP A 61 -66.98 3.47 -16.27
N ASP A 62 -65.68 3.81 -16.30
CA ASP A 62 -65.11 4.85 -15.43
C ASP A 62 -65.15 6.29 -16.00
N PHE A 63 -65.73 6.50 -17.19
CA PHE A 63 -66.02 7.83 -17.73
C PHE A 63 -67.42 8.34 -17.31
N CYS A 64 -67.71 8.33 -16.02
CA CYS A 64 -68.81 9.13 -15.50
C CYS A 64 -68.39 10.61 -15.46
N PHE A 65 -68.79 11.37 -16.48
CA PHE A 65 -68.83 12.82 -16.41
C PHE A 65 -69.79 13.21 -15.28
N HIS A 66 -69.25 13.41 -14.07
CA HIS A 66 -69.96 14.12 -13.02
C HIS A 66 -70.21 15.54 -13.52
N THR A 67 -71.40 15.78 -14.05
CA THR A 67 -71.96 17.12 -14.19
C THR A 67 -72.12 17.69 -12.78
N PRO A 68 -71.37 18.73 -12.39
CA PRO A 68 -71.58 19.35 -11.10
C PRO A 68 -72.94 20.04 -11.12
N SER A 69 -73.93 19.43 -10.48
CA SER A 69 -75.30 19.94 -10.33
C SER A 69 -75.41 21.13 -9.38
N ARG A 70 -74.29 21.80 -9.06
CA ARG A 70 -74.26 23.03 -8.28
C ARG A 70 -73.55 24.14 -9.05
N PRO A 71 -74.17 25.33 -9.17
CA PRO A 71 -73.52 26.48 -9.79
C PRO A 71 -72.22 26.82 -9.04
N PRO A 72 -71.14 27.18 -9.75
CA PRO A 72 -69.88 27.54 -9.13
C PRO A 72 -70.10 28.69 -8.16
N LYS A 73 -69.77 28.47 -6.88
CA LYS A 73 -69.72 29.55 -5.89
C LYS A 73 -68.78 30.61 -6.44
N LYS A 74 -69.26 31.86 -6.57
CA LYS A 74 -68.46 33.01 -6.99
C LYS A 74 -67.18 33.04 -6.16
N GLN A 75 -66.04 32.79 -6.81
CA GLN A 75 -64.75 32.88 -6.13
C GLN A 75 -64.52 34.34 -5.75
N PRO A 76 -64.11 34.63 -4.50
CA PRO A 76 -63.77 35.97 -4.09
C PRO A 76 -62.63 36.51 -4.97
N PRO A 77 -62.60 37.82 -5.25
CA PRO A 77 -61.55 38.43 -6.06
C PRO A 77 -60.18 38.15 -5.44
N ILE A 78 -59.28 37.58 -6.24
CA ILE A 78 -57.90 37.30 -5.84
C ILE A 78 -57.23 38.66 -5.54
N PRO A 79 -56.72 38.89 -4.32
CA PRO A 79 -55.99 40.11 -4.01
C PRO A 79 -54.82 40.30 -4.98
N LEU A 80 -54.66 41.49 -5.55
CA LEU A 80 -53.51 41.84 -6.39
C LEU A 80 -52.24 41.79 -5.51
N LEU A 81 -51.47 40.71 -5.62
CA LEU A 81 -50.17 40.61 -4.94
C LEU A 81 -49.20 41.63 -5.52
N THR A 82 -48.53 42.37 -4.63
CA THR A 82 -47.43 43.25 -5.04
C THR A 82 -46.19 42.42 -5.39
N PRO A 83 -45.27 42.93 -6.23
CA PRO A 83 -44.01 42.24 -6.52
C PRO A 83 -43.19 41.89 -5.26
N GLU A 84 -43.27 42.72 -4.22
CA GLU A 84 -42.61 42.46 -2.93
C GLU A 84 -43.20 41.25 -2.20
N ASP A 85 -44.52 41.06 -2.27
CA ASP A 85 -45.19 39.90 -1.66
C ASP A 85 -44.76 38.60 -2.36
N VAL A 86 -44.60 38.64 -3.68
CA VAL A 86 -44.12 37.50 -4.48
C VAL A 86 -42.69 37.13 -4.09
N GLU A 87 -41.82 38.11 -3.85
CA GLU A 87 -40.44 37.86 -3.45
C GLU A 87 -40.31 37.33 -2.02
N ARG A 88 -41.11 37.86 -1.08
CA ARG A 88 -41.23 37.31 0.28
C ARG A 88 -41.70 35.87 0.27
N MET A 89 -42.72 35.54 -0.55
CA MET A 89 -43.21 34.16 -0.69
C MET A 89 -42.15 33.22 -1.28
N ARG A 90 -41.37 33.65 -2.28
CA ARG A 90 -40.28 32.85 -2.87
C ARG A 90 -39.14 32.60 -1.87
N LYS A 91 -38.80 33.59 -1.04
CA LYS A 91 -37.78 33.42 0.00
C LYS A 91 -38.27 32.44 1.08
N ALA A 92 -39.50 32.59 1.55
CA ALA A 92 -40.11 31.70 2.52
C ALA A 92 -40.21 30.25 1.99
N HIS A 93 -40.55 30.05 0.71
CA HIS A 93 -40.58 28.73 0.09
C HIS A 93 -39.19 28.07 0.08
N ARG A 94 -38.15 28.81 -0.33
CA ARG A 94 -36.76 28.31 -0.34
C ARG A 94 -36.26 27.93 1.05
N GLU A 95 -36.60 28.74 2.06
CA GLU A 95 -36.24 28.46 3.45
C GLU A 95 -36.98 27.23 3.98
N GLN A 96 -38.27 27.10 3.67
CA GLN A 96 -39.07 25.94 4.03
C GLN A 96 -38.59 24.65 3.34
N GLU A 97 -38.19 24.72 2.07
CA GLU A 97 -37.60 23.59 1.35
C GLU A 97 -36.25 23.17 1.96
N ARG A 98 -35.42 24.14 2.35
CA ARG A 98 -34.17 23.88 3.04
C ARG A 98 -34.38 23.21 4.40
N GLU A 99 -35.30 23.72 5.22
CA GLU A 99 -35.65 23.09 6.50
C GLU A 99 -36.18 21.66 6.30
N ARG A 100 -37.04 21.43 5.30
CA ARG A 100 -37.56 20.09 4.99
C ARG A 100 -36.44 19.15 4.55
N ALA A 101 -35.51 19.63 3.73
CA ALA A 101 -34.35 18.84 3.29
C ALA A 101 -33.43 18.49 4.47
N GLU A 102 -33.13 19.46 5.35
CA GLU A 102 -32.31 19.24 6.54
C GLU A 102 -32.97 18.24 7.52
N ARG A 103 -34.28 18.38 7.76
CA ARG A 103 -35.06 17.43 8.57
C ARG A 103 -35.08 16.03 7.95
N ALA A 104 -35.20 15.92 6.63
CA ALA A 104 -35.18 14.64 5.93
C ALA A 104 -33.82 13.95 6.08
N VAL A 105 -32.70 14.66 5.88
CA VAL A 105 -31.35 14.13 6.08
C VAL A 105 -31.13 13.69 7.53
N GLN A 106 -31.62 14.48 8.50
CA GLN A 106 -31.48 14.15 9.92
C GLN A 106 -32.34 12.93 10.30
N ALA A 107 -33.57 12.83 9.80
CA ALA A 107 -34.43 11.66 10.00
C ALA A 107 -33.82 10.39 9.39
N GLU A 108 -33.20 10.50 8.22
CA GLU A 108 -32.49 9.38 7.59
C GLU A 108 -31.29 8.93 8.42
N ARG A 109 -30.48 9.88 8.92
CA ARG A 109 -29.35 9.59 9.82
C ARG A 109 -29.80 8.93 11.12
N ALA A 110 -30.88 9.41 11.73
CA ALA A 110 -31.44 8.83 12.94
C ALA A 110 -31.96 7.41 12.70
N SER A 111 -32.65 7.18 11.57
CA SER A 111 -33.11 5.84 11.16
C SER A 111 -31.94 4.87 10.95
N LYS A 112 -30.86 5.31 10.28
CA LYS A 112 -29.64 4.52 10.10
C LYS A 112 -28.95 4.21 11.43
N ALA A 113 -28.84 5.19 12.33
CA ALA A 113 -28.25 4.99 13.65
C ALA A 113 -29.04 3.99 14.50
N ALA A 114 -30.37 4.06 14.49
CA ALA A 114 -31.23 3.12 15.21
C ALA A 114 -31.05 1.67 14.72
N LYS A 115 -30.97 1.46 13.40
CA LYS A 115 -30.70 0.13 12.81
C LYS A 115 -29.33 -0.41 13.21
N VAL A 116 -28.30 0.43 13.23
CA VAL A 116 -26.95 0.01 13.68
C VAL A 116 -26.98 -0.39 15.15
N GLU A 117 -27.68 0.36 16.00
CA GLU A 117 -27.81 0.03 17.41
C GLU A 117 -28.56 -1.30 17.62
N GLU A 118 -29.62 -1.55 16.85
CA GLU A 118 -30.35 -2.81 16.87
C GLU A 118 -29.45 -4.00 16.49
N VAL A 119 -28.68 -3.88 15.40
CA VAL A 119 -27.71 -4.91 15.00
C VAL A 119 -26.66 -5.13 16.09
N LEU A 120 -26.11 -4.05 16.67
CA LEU A 120 -25.11 -4.16 17.74
C LEU A 120 -25.70 -4.78 19.02
N LYS A 121 -26.98 -4.56 19.33
CA LYS A 121 -27.65 -5.23 20.44
C LYS A 121 -27.78 -6.72 20.19
N THR A 122 -28.15 -7.13 18.98
CA THR A 122 -28.23 -8.54 18.58
C THR A 122 -26.85 -9.22 18.65
N MET A 123 -25.79 -8.50 18.28
CA MET A 123 -24.41 -8.98 18.33
C MET A 123 -23.76 -8.95 19.72
N ARG A 124 -24.37 -8.26 20.70
CA ARG A 124 -23.89 -8.25 22.09
C ARG A 124 -24.31 -9.50 22.89
N SER A 125 -24.91 -10.49 22.24
CA SER A 125 -25.15 -11.77 22.91
C SER A 125 -23.81 -12.37 23.37
N PRO A 126 -23.76 -13.00 24.55
CA PRO A 126 -22.51 -13.54 25.11
C PRO A 126 -21.90 -14.69 24.28
N GLN A 127 -22.57 -15.10 23.21
CA GLN A 127 -22.22 -16.26 22.39
C GLN A 127 -21.22 -15.94 21.28
N LEU A 128 -21.15 -14.69 20.81
CA LEU A 128 -20.22 -14.31 19.74
C LEU A 128 -19.79 -12.85 19.84
N PRO A 129 -18.64 -12.55 20.47
CA PRO A 129 -18.13 -11.19 20.53
C PRO A 129 -17.87 -10.64 19.11
N LEU A 130 -18.04 -9.32 18.93
CA LEU A 130 -17.94 -8.64 17.63
C LEU A 130 -16.64 -8.97 16.87
N HIS A 131 -15.51 -9.06 17.57
CA HIS A 131 -14.23 -9.37 16.92
C HIS A 131 -14.21 -10.78 16.32
N GLU A 132 -14.83 -11.76 16.99
CA GLU A 132 -14.91 -13.15 16.54
C GLU A 132 -15.88 -13.28 15.37
N PHE A 133 -17.00 -12.54 15.39
CA PHE A 133 -17.88 -12.44 14.23
C PHE A 133 -17.16 -11.87 13.01
N VAL A 134 -16.47 -10.74 13.15
CA VAL A 134 -15.74 -10.13 12.03
C VAL A 134 -14.65 -11.07 11.52
N HIS A 135 -13.93 -11.75 12.42
CA HIS A 135 -12.96 -12.76 12.05
C HIS A 135 -13.62 -13.88 11.24
N GLU A 136 -14.70 -14.49 11.75
CA GLU A 136 -15.38 -15.61 11.11
C GLU A 136 -15.96 -15.23 9.73
N VAL A 137 -16.51 -14.02 9.58
CA VAL A 137 -16.98 -13.52 8.27
C VAL A 137 -15.83 -13.40 7.27
N LEU A 138 -14.65 -12.97 7.72
CA LEU A 138 -13.48 -12.78 6.86
C LEU A 138 -12.72 -14.08 6.57
N THR A 139 -12.80 -15.07 7.46
CA THR A 139 -12.13 -16.37 7.31
C THR A 139 -13.06 -17.52 6.94
N SER A 140 -14.35 -17.24 6.72
CA SER A 140 -15.36 -18.26 6.45
C SER A 140 -14.99 -19.10 5.22
N GLN A 141 -15.08 -20.42 5.36
CA GLN A 141 -14.96 -21.36 4.24
C GLN A 141 -16.28 -21.50 3.46
N ASP A 142 -17.38 -20.96 3.99
CA ASP A 142 -18.66 -20.95 3.30
C ASP A 142 -18.60 -20.04 2.07
N GLN A 143 -19.00 -20.57 0.92
CA GLN A 143 -18.92 -19.87 -0.36
C GLN A 143 -19.79 -18.60 -0.40
N GLN A 144 -20.96 -18.62 0.25
CA GLN A 144 -21.87 -17.48 0.27
C GLN A 144 -21.31 -16.38 1.15
N HIS A 145 -20.84 -16.71 2.36
CA HIS A 145 -20.24 -15.74 3.27
C HIS A 145 -18.97 -15.13 2.68
N SER A 146 -18.09 -15.95 2.12
CA SER A 146 -16.86 -15.49 1.48
C SER A 146 -17.13 -14.57 0.27
N SER A 147 -18.14 -14.89 -0.54
CA SER A 147 -18.59 -14.04 -1.66
C SER A 147 -19.12 -12.69 -1.18
N GLN A 148 -19.92 -12.69 -0.09
CA GLN A 148 -20.44 -11.45 0.50
C GLN A 148 -19.32 -10.60 1.11
N ALA A 149 -18.43 -11.20 1.89
CA ALA A 149 -17.26 -10.52 2.47
C ALA A 149 -16.38 -9.92 1.36
N THR A 150 -16.14 -10.67 0.28
CA THR A 150 -15.37 -10.19 -0.88
C THR A 150 -16.06 -9.01 -1.57
N LYS A 151 -17.38 -9.06 -1.78
CA LYS A 151 -18.13 -7.95 -2.37
C LYS A 151 -18.04 -6.70 -1.49
N LEU A 152 -18.24 -6.85 -0.18
CA LEU A 152 -18.14 -5.78 0.80
C LEU A 152 -16.75 -5.15 0.80
N LEU A 153 -15.68 -5.96 0.81
CA LEU A 153 -14.30 -5.45 0.78
C LEU A 153 -13.96 -4.78 -0.56
N LYS A 154 -14.49 -5.27 -1.68
CA LYS A 154 -14.29 -4.64 -2.99
C LYS A 154 -15.00 -3.30 -3.11
N SER A 155 -16.23 -3.17 -2.62
CA SER A 155 -17.01 -1.94 -2.75
C SER A 155 -16.74 -0.91 -1.64
N HIS A 156 -16.41 -1.36 -0.44
CA HIS A 156 -16.31 -0.52 0.75
C HIS A 156 -15.02 -0.71 1.56
N GLY A 157 -14.11 -1.59 1.15
CA GLY A 157 -12.90 -1.88 1.91
C GLY A 157 -12.01 -0.66 2.14
N GLN A 158 -11.90 0.23 1.15
CA GLN A 158 -11.13 1.46 1.30
C GLN A 158 -11.74 2.40 2.35
N THR A 159 -13.04 2.65 2.27
CA THR A 159 -13.76 3.49 3.26
C THR A 159 -13.68 2.89 4.65
N LEU A 160 -13.85 1.58 4.80
CA LEU A 160 -13.71 0.89 6.09
C LEU A 160 -12.30 1.06 6.69
N LEU A 161 -11.25 0.95 5.87
CA LEU A 161 -9.88 1.15 6.32
C LEU A 161 -9.63 2.60 6.74
N GLU A 162 -10.18 3.58 6.04
CA GLU A 162 -10.10 4.99 6.41
C GLU A 162 -10.84 5.28 7.73
N ASP A 163 -12.04 4.74 7.91
CA ASP A 163 -12.81 4.88 9.15
C ASP A 163 -12.09 4.27 10.36
N ILE A 164 -11.46 3.09 10.17
CA ILE A 164 -10.64 2.43 11.21
C ILE A 164 -9.45 3.33 11.57
N LYS A 165 -8.75 3.88 10.57
CA LYS A 165 -7.62 4.81 10.79
C LYS A 165 -8.07 6.07 11.54
N GLN A 166 -9.23 6.62 11.19
CA GLN A 166 -9.76 7.83 11.83
C GLN A 166 -10.12 7.58 13.30
N ARG A 167 -10.69 6.41 13.63
CA ARG A 167 -11.12 6.09 15.00
C ARG A 167 -9.97 5.70 15.93
N ALA A 168 -8.93 5.07 15.40
CA ALA A 168 -7.80 4.60 16.20
C ALA A 168 -6.47 5.09 15.61
N PRO A 169 -6.18 6.40 15.69
CA PRO A 169 -4.95 6.98 15.15
C PRO A 169 -3.68 6.45 15.82
N ALA A 170 -3.81 5.85 17.01
CA ALA A 170 -2.74 5.24 17.78
C ALA A 170 -2.45 3.77 17.43
N LEU A 171 -3.28 3.11 16.60
CA LEU A 171 -2.89 1.80 16.06
C LEU A 171 -1.58 2.00 15.26
N PRO A 172 -0.59 1.09 15.39
CA PRO A 172 0.63 1.14 14.60
C PRO A 172 0.21 1.35 13.15
N ARG A 173 0.67 2.45 12.53
CA ARG A 173 0.29 2.81 11.16
C ARG A 173 0.67 1.63 10.25
N TYR A 174 -0.28 0.72 10.02
CA TYR A 174 -0.28 -0.17 8.87
C TYR A 174 -0.41 0.75 7.65
N GLY A 175 0.73 1.26 7.18
CA GLY A 175 0.79 2.33 6.18
C GLY A 175 1.58 3.59 6.58
N ALA A 176 2.50 3.53 7.55
CA ALA A 176 3.55 4.55 7.58
C ALA A 176 4.22 4.59 6.19
N SER A 177 4.38 5.79 5.64
CA SER A 177 5.00 5.97 4.34
C SER A 177 6.40 5.37 4.38
N VAL A 178 6.72 4.51 3.41
CA VAL A 178 8.07 3.94 3.29
C VAL A 178 9.07 5.08 3.07
N THR A 179 8.66 6.10 2.33
CA THR A 179 9.44 7.34 2.15
C THR A 179 9.78 8.00 3.47
N GLU A 180 8.77 8.31 4.29
CA GLU A 180 8.97 8.98 5.59
C GLU A 180 9.85 8.13 6.52
N MET A 181 9.67 6.80 6.50
CA MET A 181 10.49 5.89 7.28
C MET A 181 11.96 5.92 6.85
N LEU A 182 12.23 5.93 5.53
CA LEU A 182 13.59 6.00 4.99
C LEU A 182 14.24 7.34 5.28
N ASP A 183 13.51 8.45 5.10
CA ASP A 183 14.02 9.81 5.32
C ASP A 183 14.37 10.05 6.81
N LYS A 184 13.61 9.47 7.73
CA LYS A 184 13.84 9.59 9.18
C LYS A 184 14.79 8.53 9.74
N PHE A 185 15.20 7.55 8.93
CA PHE A 185 16.02 6.45 9.44
C PHE A 185 17.42 6.93 9.82
N SER A 186 17.75 6.80 11.12
CA SER A 186 19.08 7.09 11.65
C SER A 186 19.44 6.04 12.70
N LEU A 187 20.54 5.33 12.47
CA LEU A 187 21.00 4.31 13.42
C LEU A 187 21.54 4.93 14.72
N LYS A 188 22.11 6.14 14.63
CA LYS A 188 22.54 6.92 15.81
C LYS A 188 21.34 7.37 16.63
N GLY A 189 20.32 7.95 15.99
CA GLY A 189 19.09 8.36 16.68
C GLY A 189 18.40 7.18 17.36
N PHE A 190 18.40 6.00 16.73
CA PHE A 190 17.86 4.79 17.34
C PHE A 190 18.62 4.37 18.61
N LEU A 191 19.94 4.53 18.62
CA LEU A 191 20.76 4.22 19.80
C LEU A 191 20.53 5.23 20.93
N GLU A 192 20.44 6.52 20.60
CA GLU A 192 20.09 7.59 21.55
C GLU A 192 18.71 7.34 22.19
N ASP A 193 17.71 6.97 21.38
CA ASP A 193 16.38 6.60 21.88
C ASP A 193 16.43 5.35 22.77
N ALA A 194 17.19 4.33 22.37
CA ALA A 194 17.35 3.10 23.14
C ALA A 194 18.04 3.35 24.48
N GLU A 195 19.03 4.25 24.54
CA GLU A 195 19.70 4.66 25.77
C GLU A 195 18.80 5.46 26.69
N SER A 196 17.98 6.35 26.14
CA SER A 196 16.99 7.11 26.89
C SER A 196 15.95 6.18 27.54
N ILE A 197 15.47 5.17 26.80
CA ILE A 197 14.40 4.27 27.25
C ILE A 197 14.94 3.15 28.15
N ALA A 198 16.12 2.60 27.83
CA ALA A 198 16.67 1.41 28.47
C ALA A 198 18.18 1.54 28.76
N PRO A 199 18.60 2.50 29.61
CA PRO A 199 20.01 2.83 29.84
C PRO A 199 20.81 1.63 30.38
N THR A 200 20.22 0.82 31.26
CA THR A 200 20.88 -0.36 31.83
C THR A 200 21.23 -1.40 30.77
N THR A 201 20.30 -1.68 29.85
CA THR A 201 20.52 -2.65 28.76
C THR A 201 21.60 -2.15 27.81
N SER A 202 21.54 -0.88 27.42
CA SER A 202 22.56 -0.26 26.57
C SER A 202 23.94 -0.26 27.23
N ASN A 203 24.02 0.04 28.53
CA ASN A 203 25.26 -0.02 29.30
C ASN A 203 25.83 -1.45 29.37
N ILE A 204 25.00 -2.48 29.58
CA ILE A 204 25.44 -3.87 29.57
C ILE A 204 25.98 -4.25 28.19
N LEU A 205 25.27 -3.92 27.11
CA LEU A 205 25.72 -4.22 25.74
C LEU A 205 27.03 -3.48 25.42
N ARG A 206 27.18 -2.23 25.88
CA ARG A 206 28.43 -1.48 25.79
C ARG A 206 29.53 -2.18 26.56
N GLN A 207 29.33 -2.58 27.81
CA GLN A 207 30.36 -3.27 28.61
C GLN A 207 30.78 -4.62 27.99
N ILE A 208 29.83 -5.38 27.43
CA ILE A 208 30.13 -6.65 26.74
C ILE A 208 30.88 -6.40 25.42
N GLY A 209 30.47 -5.37 24.66
CA GLY A 209 31.10 -5.01 23.38
C GLY A 209 32.43 -4.26 23.54
N LEU A 210 32.70 -3.70 24.72
CA LEU A 210 33.92 -2.99 25.11
C LEU A 210 34.83 -3.92 25.92
N ALA A 211 35.39 -4.95 25.27
CA ALA A 211 36.68 -5.41 25.74
C ALA A 211 37.63 -4.21 25.62
N HIS A 212 38.22 -3.77 26.74
CA HIS A 212 39.17 -2.66 26.76
C HIS A 212 40.19 -2.90 25.65
N PRO A 213 40.28 -2.03 24.62
CA PRO A 213 41.36 -2.15 23.66
C PRO A 213 42.66 -2.04 24.46
N PRO A 214 43.61 -2.97 24.29
CA PRO A 214 44.90 -2.85 24.96
C PRO A 214 45.49 -1.48 24.65
N GLU A 215 46.00 -0.80 25.68
CA GLU A 215 46.57 0.54 25.56
C GLU A 215 47.51 0.60 24.34
N GLY A 216 47.19 1.47 23.38
CA GLY A 216 48.01 1.70 22.18
C GLY A 216 47.47 1.16 20.86
N GLN A 217 46.30 0.51 20.82
CA GLN A 217 45.71 0.07 19.54
C GLN A 217 44.75 1.10 18.96
N GLU A 218 45.22 1.84 17.95
CA GLU A 218 44.44 2.83 17.22
C GLU A 218 43.24 2.19 16.50
N LEU A 219 42.06 2.76 16.77
CA LEU A 219 40.86 2.78 15.94
C LEU A 219 40.52 1.47 15.21
N SER A 220 39.71 0.64 15.86
CA SER A 220 38.94 -0.42 15.21
C SER A 220 38.22 0.14 13.97
N PHE A 221 38.48 -0.45 12.79
CA PHE A 221 37.79 -0.16 11.52
C PHE A 221 36.25 -0.24 11.61
N LYS A 222 35.71 -0.79 12.69
CA LYS A 222 34.27 -0.92 12.93
C LYS A 222 33.83 0.04 14.02
N ASP A 223 32.87 0.88 13.66
CA ASP A 223 32.14 1.71 14.60
C ASP A 223 31.32 0.81 15.54
N ARG A 224 31.69 0.82 16.81
CA ARG A 224 31.10 -0.04 17.85
C ARG A 224 29.65 0.35 18.14
N ASP A 225 29.32 1.63 18.03
CA ASP A 225 27.97 2.12 18.29
C ASP A 225 27.01 1.59 17.24
N LEU A 226 27.44 1.50 15.97
CA LEU A 226 26.64 0.89 14.92
C LEU A 226 26.39 -0.61 15.17
N ILE A 227 27.38 -1.33 15.71
CA ILE A 227 27.22 -2.75 16.06
C ILE A 227 26.18 -2.89 17.16
N ILE A 228 26.31 -2.12 18.25
CA ILE A 228 25.38 -2.16 19.38
C ILE A 228 23.98 -1.79 18.93
N ALA A 229 23.82 -0.71 18.17
CA ALA A 229 22.53 -0.28 17.63
C ALA A 229 21.89 -1.38 16.78
N THR A 230 22.65 -2.02 15.90
CA THR A 230 22.18 -3.14 15.09
C THR A 230 21.73 -4.32 15.96
N THR A 231 22.50 -4.67 16.99
CA THR A 231 22.13 -5.74 17.95
C THR A 231 20.82 -5.40 18.67
N VAL A 232 20.66 -4.16 19.14
CA VAL A 232 19.43 -3.70 19.79
C VAL A 232 18.25 -3.79 18.82
N CYS A 233 18.41 -3.38 17.55
CA CYS A 233 17.38 -3.53 16.52
C CYS A 233 16.96 -5.00 16.30
N MET A 234 17.92 -5.93 16.27
CA MET A 234 17.63 -7.37 16.13
C MET A 234 16.90 -7.92 17.36
N LEU A 235 17.28 -7.49 18.57
CA LEU A 235 16.59 -7.87 19.81
C LEU A 235 15.15 -7.34 19.83
N ILE A 236 14.94 -6.07 19.45
CA ILE A 236 13.60 -5.48 19.37
C ILE A 236 12.73 -6.24 18.37
N LYS A 237 13.28 -6.60 17.21
CA LYS A 237 12.57 -7.41 16.21
C LYS A 237 12.19 -8.80 16.72
N SER A 238 13.04 -9.43 17.53
CA SER A 238 12.73 -10.73 18.14
C SER A 238 11.55 -10.66 19.12
N ARG A 239 11.34 -9.50 19.77
CA ARG A 239 10.21 -9.28 20.68
C ARG A 239 8.95 -8.78 19.99
N ASN A 240 9.11 -8.01 18.91
CA ASN A 240 8.00 -7.45 18.16
C ASN A 240 8.24 -7.62 16.66
N GLU A 241 7.53 -8.57 16.05
CA GLU A 241 7.61 -8.81 14.61
C GLU A 241 7.16 -7.60 13.78
N HIS A 242 6.37 -6.68 14.34
CA HIS A 242 5.95 -5.46 13.65
C HIS A 242 6.95 -4.32 13.72
N ALA A 243 7.99 -4.42 14.57
CA ALA A 243 9.08 -3.44 14.59
C ALA A 243 9.91 -3.61 13.31
N THR A 244 9.71 -2.70 12.35
CA THR A 244 10.29 -2.79 10.99
C THR A 244 11.11 -1.57 10.60
N SER A 245 11.22 -0.57 11.47
CA SER A 245 11.89 0.70 11.18
C SER A 245 13.36 0.54 10.76
N PHE A 246 14.07 -0.45 11.30
CA PHE A 246 15.45 -0.78 10.89
C PHE A 246 15.49 -1.79 9.74
N GLN A 247 14.65 -2.82 9.83
CA GLN A 247 14.66 -3.94 8.90
C GLN A 247 14.22 -3.55 7.49
N THR A 248 13.31 -2.58 7.33
CA THR A 248 12.83 -2.12 6.02
C THR A 248 13.91 -1.36 5.23
N PRO A 249 14.59 -0.33 5.76
CA PRO A 249 15.73 0.30 5.10
C PRO A 249 16.82 -0.70 4.72
N MET A 250 17.17 -1.60 5.65
CA MET A 250 18.19 -2.63 5.41
C MET A 250 17.77 -3.60 4.29
N ALA A 251 16.49 -3.98 4.22
CA ALA A 251 15.97 -4.81 3.14
C ALA A 251 16.02 -4.11 1.79
N ILE A 252 15.64 -2.84 1.73
CA ILE A 252 15.69 -2.06 0.48
C ILE A 252 17.13 -1.91 0.01
N TYR A 253 18.06 -1.63 0.93
CA TYR A 253 19.50 -1.62 0.65
C TYR A 253 19.96 -2.97 0.08
N LEU A 254 19.69 -4.09 0.76
CA LEU A 254 20.12 -5.41 0.29
C LEU A 254 19.52 -5.78 -1.08
N LEU A 255 18.27 -5.39 -1.36
CA LEU A 255 17.66 -5.55 -2.69
C LEU A 255 18.42 -4.77 -3.76
N ALA A 256 18.77 -3.51 -3.48
CA ALA A 256 19.50 -2.66 -4.42
C ALA A 256 20.90 -3.21 -4.75
N TYR A 257 21.55 -3.88 -3.79
CA TYR A 257 22.83 -4.55 -3.99
C TYR A 257 22.72 -5.92 -4.68
N GLY A 258 21.53 -6.35 -5.09
CA GLY A 258 21.33 -7.64 -5.77
C GLY A 258 21.54 -8.85 -4.86
N THR A 259 21.29 -8.71 -3.57
CA THR A 259 21.44 -9.79 -2.60
C THR A 259 20.59 -11.00 -2.98
N SER A 260 21.18 -12.20 -2.96
CA SER A 260 20.48 -13.43 -3.31
C SER A 260 19.32 -13.75 -2.35
N ARG A 261 18.28 -14.42 -2.85
CA ARG A 261 17.10 -14.80 -2.04
C ARG A 261 17.46 -15.69 -0.84
N SER A 262 18.48 -16.55 -0.97
CA SER A 262 18.96 -17.40 0.12
C SER A 262 19.60 -16.59 1.23
N LEU A 263 20.48 -15.63 0.89
CA LEU A 263 21.08 -14.72 1.87
C LEU A 263 20.01 -13.85 2.56
N PHE A 264 19.02 -13.36 1.80
CA PHE A 264 17.85 -12.69 2.36
C PHE A 264 17.11 -13.54 3.39
N SER A 265 16.91 -14.83 3.11
CA SER A 265 16.25 -15.75 4.03
C SER A 265 17.04 -15.92 5.33
N VAL A 266 18.36 -16.09 5.23
CA VAL A 266 19.24 -16.23 6.40
C VAL A 266 19.21 -14.95 7.25
N LEU A 267 19.36 -13.78 6.64
CA LEU A 267 19.34 -12.50 7.34
C LEU A 267 17.97 -12.18 7.95
N ASN A 268 16.88 -12.57 7.29
CA ASN A 268 15.54 -12.43 7.85
C ASN A 268 15.35 -13.30 9.09
N HIS A 269 15.82 -14.55 9.07
CA HIS A 269 15.80 -15.42 10.26
C HIS A 269 16.66 -14.88 11.41
N ALA A 270 17.75 -14.17 11.10
CA ALA A 270 18.56 -13.48 12.11
C ALA A 270 17.90 -12.19 12.66
N GLY A 271 16.75 -11.77 12.13
CA GLY A 271 16.07 -10.52 12.53
C GLY A 271 16.71 -9.24 11.98
N PHE A 272 17.66 -9.37 11.05
CA PHE A 272 18.43 -8.25 10.49
C PHE A 272 17.66 -7.50 9.39
N THR A 273 16.84 -8.21 8.62
CA THR A 273 16.02 -7.66 7.53
C THR A 273 14.60 -8.24 7.60
N ILE A 274 13.67 -7.66 6.83
CA ILE A 274 12.39 -8.30 6.52
C ILE A 274 12.56 -9.35 5.42
N SER A 275 11.53 -10.18 5.22
CA SER A 275 11.53 -11.20 4.16
C SER A 275 11.65 -10.57 2.78
N TYR A 276 12.25 -11.30 1.83
CA TYR A 276 12.41 -10.83 0.44
C TYR A 276 11.08 -10.38 -0.19
N THR A 277 10.01 -11.15 0.00
CA THR A 277 8.69 -10.81 -0.55
C THR A 277 8.16 -9.50 0.03
N GLN A 278 8.29 -9.30 1.35
CA GLN A 278 7.90 -8.04 1.98
C GLN A 278 8.77 -6.87 1.51
N ALA A 279 10.07 -7.09 1.32
CA ALA A 279 10.98 -6.07 0.79
C ALA A 279 10.55 -5.60 -0.60
N VAL A 280 10.20 -6.52 -1.50
CA VAL A 280 9.68 -6.20 -2.84
C VAL A 280 8.35 -5.45 -2.77
N LEU A 281 7.43 -5.86 -1.87
CA LEU A 281 6.18 -5.14 -1.66
C LEU A 281 6.41 -3.71 -1.15
N LYS A 282 7.36 -3.53 -0.21
CA LYS A 282 7.75 -2.21 0.30
C LYS A 282 8.40 -1.34 -0.78
N LEU A 283 9.19 -1.93 -1.66
CA LEU A 283 9.77 -1.23 -2.80
C LEU A 283 8.69 -0.78 -3.81
N ARG A 284 7.68 -1.62 -4.07
CA ARG A 284 6.52 -1.24 -4.89
C ARG A 284 5.72 -0.11 -4.26
N GLN A 285 5.45 -0.21 -2.95
CA GLN A 285 4.79 0.83 -2.18
C GLN A 285 5.56 2.15 -2.26
N LEU A 286 6.90 2.12 -2.11
CA LEU A 286 7.76 3.29 -2.28
C LEU A 286 7.65 3.90 -3.69
N GLY A 287 7.62 3.06 -4.72
CA GLY A 287 7.40 3.49 -6.11
C GLY A 287 6.04 4.16 -6.31
N GLU A 288 4.98 3.63 -5.72
CA GLU A 288 3.64 4.22 -5.76
C GLU A 288 3.59 5.57 -5.03
N GLU A 289 4.18 5.67 -3.84
CA GLU A 289 4.30 6.91 -3.07
C GLU A 289 5.02 8.00 -3.88
N ARG A 290 6.15 7.65 -4.52
CA ARG A 290 6.90 8.60 -5.36
C ARG A 290 6.17 8.96 -6.65
N ASN A 291 5.41 8.03 -7.24
CA ASN A 291 4.60 8.32 -8.42
C ASN A 291 3.47 9.32 -8.10
N LEU A 292 2.82 9.19 -6.94
CA LEU A 292 1.84 10.17 -6.47
C LEU A 292 2.47 11.56 -6.31
N LEU A 293 3.62 11.65 -5.64
CA LEU A 293 4.36 12.90 -5.49
C LEU A 293 4.74 13.51 -6.85
N SER A 294 5.19 12.70 -7.81
CA SER A 294 5.48 13.16 -9.17
C SER A 294 4.23 13.72 -9.85
N LYS A 295 3.06 13.06 -9.72
CA LYS A 295 1.80 13.56 -10.29
C LYS A 295 1.38 14.89 -9.66
N GLU A 296 1.53 15.03 -8.35
CA GLU A 296 1.26 16.30 -7.65
C GLU A 296 2.22 17.39 -8.14
N THR A 297 3.51 17.07 -8.23
CA THR A 297 4.53 18.00 -8.74
C THR A 297 4.21 18.49 -10.15
N VAL A 298 3.77 17.60 -11.06
CA VAL A 298 3.36 17.96 -12.44
C VAL A 298 2.12 18.85 -12.47
N ARG A 299 1.20 18.69 -11.51
CA ARG A 299 -0.02 19.51 -11.43
C ARG A 299 0.29 20.93 -10.96
N GLU A 300 1.26 21.06 -10.05
CA GLU A 300 1.59 22.33 -9.40
C GLU A 300 2.65 23.14 -10.14
N HIS A 301 3.57 22.47 -10.84
CA HIS A 301 4.74 23.09 -11.44
C HIS A 301 4.83 22.82 -12.94
N VAL A 302 5.42 23.77 -13.68
CA VAL A 302 5.90 23.49 -15.04
C VAL A 302 7.08 22.52 -14.91
N CYS A 303 7.04 21.40 -15.62
CA CYS A 303 8.11 20.40 -15.57
C CYS A 303 8.77 20.23 -16.95
N MET A 304 10.08 20.01 -16.94
CA MET A 304 10.83 19.51 -18.09
C MET A 304 10.87 17.98 -18.01
N LEU A 305 10.48 17.31 -19.10
CA LEU A 305 10.57 15.87 -19.23
C LEU A 305 11.80 15.53 -20.07
N VAL A 306 12.81 14.95 -19.43
CA VAL A 306 13.98 14.39 -20.11
C VAL A 306 13.75 12.90 -20.22
N TRP A 307 13.88 12.32 -21.41
CA TRP A 307 13.74 10.89 -21.61
C TRP A 307 14.96 10.34 -22.34
N ASP A 308 15.35 9.13 -21.98
CA ASP A 308 16.46 8.41 -22.59
C ASP A 308 16.09 6.93 -22.79
N ASN A 309 16.67 6.33 -23.83
CA ASN A 309 16.54 4.91 -24.11
C ASN A 309 17.70 4.17 -23.43
N LEU A 310 17.40 3.59 -22.29
CA LEU A 310 18.33 2.80 -21.50
C LEU A 310 18.38 1.38 -22.04
N ASN A 311 19.46 1.07 -22.74
CA ASN A 311 19.74 -0.27 -23.21
C ASN A 311 20.69 -0.97 -22.23
N ILE A 312 20.17 -1.91 -21.45
CA ILE A 312 20.94 -2.66 -20.47
C ILE A 312 21.30 -4.02 -21.06
N ALA A 313 22.57 -4.18 -21.45
CA ALA A 313 23.11 -5.47 -21.85
C ALA A 313 23.48 -6.29 -20.61
N LEU A 314 22.65 -7.27 -20.25
CA LEU A 314 22.95 -8.22 -19.19
C LEU A 314 23.80 -9.35 -19.77
N LYS A 315 25.12 -9.15 -19.70
CA LYS A 315 26.10 -10.14 -20.13
C LYS A 315 26.30 -11.19 -19.04
N VAL A 316 26.17 -12.45 -19.42
CA VAL A 316 26.47 -13.61 -18.59
C VAL A 316 27.91 -14.02 -18.88
N ALA A 317 28.70 -14.28 -17.82
CA ALA A 317 30.09 -14.70 -17.96
C ALA A 317 30.27 -16.01 -18.76
N GLN A 318 29.25 -16.88 -18.74
CA GLN A 318 29.19 -18.11 -19.50
C GLN A 318 27.77 -18.34 -19.99
N GLN A 319 27.57 -18.35 -21.32
CA GLN A 319 26.28 -18.69 -21.89
C GLN A 319 25.94 -20.15 -21.61
N ARG A 320 24.78 -20.38 -21.02
CA ARG A 320 24.18 -21.70 -20.80
C ARG A 320 22.78 -21.70 -21.40
N ASP A 321 22.24 -22.87 -21.70
CA ASP A 321 20.88 -22.97 -22.26
C ASP A 321 19.81 -22.31 -21.37
N ASP A 322 20.06 -22.25 -20.07
CA ASP A 322 19.21 -21.60 -19.08
C ASP A 322 19.66 -20.19 -18.65
N ASN A 323 20.79 -19.70 -19.18
CA ASN A 323 21.36 -18.40 -18.82
C ASN A 323 22.08 -17.80 -20.04
N LYS A 324 21.31 -17.14 -20.90
CA LYS A 324 21.79 -16.46 -22.10
C LYS A 324 21.88 -14.98 -21.85
N ASP A 325 22.75 -14.30 -22.59
CA ASP A 325 22.79 -12.85 -22.59
C ASP A 325 21.40 -12.32 -22.96
N SER A 326 20.89 -11.40 -22.15
CA SER A 326 19.66 -10.70 -22.44
C SER A 326 19.95 -9.22 -22.65
N TYR A 327 19.17 -8.63 -23.54
CA TYR A 327 19.22 -7.21 -23.81
C TYR A 327 17.89 -6.62 -23.36
N GLU A 328 17.92 -5.84 -22.29
CA GLU A 328 16.74 -5.18 -21.75
C GLU A 328 16.70 -3.74 -22.27
N ASN A 329 15.70 -3.46 -23.10
CA ASN A 329 15.43 -2.10 -23.59
C ASN A 329 14.39 -1.45 -22.68
N GLY A 330 14.81 -0.45 -21.93
CA GLY A 330 13.93 0.39 -21.11
C GLY A 330 13.93 1.82 -21.61
N MET A 331 12.76 2.47 -21.59
CA MET A 331 12.70 3.93 -21.69
C MET A 331 12.68 4.47 -20.26
N THR A 332 13.63 5.34 -19.93
CA THR A 332 13.66 6.04 -18.64
C THR A 332 13.31 7.50 -18.86
N ALA A 333 12.40 8.04 -18.06
CA ALA A 333 12.05 9.45 -18.09
C ALA A 333 12.33 10.09 -16.72
N THR A 334 13.05 11.20 -16.74
CA THR A 334 13.32 12.05 -15.58
C THR A 334 12.48 13.31 -15.70
N LEU A 335 11.70 13.57 -14.65
CA LEU A 335 10.90 14.78 -14.53
C LEU A 335 11.66 15.80 -13.68
N ILE A 336 11.89 17.00 -14.23
CA ILE A 336 12.59 18.09 -13.55
C ILE A 336 11.60 19.26 -13.37
N PRO A 337 11.14 19.55 -12.15
CA PRO A 337 10.28 20.72 -11.91
C PRO A 337 11.06 22.03 -12.11
N LEU A 338 10.49 22.95 -12.87
CA LEU A 338 11.04 24.28 -13.15
C LEU A 338 10.41 25.30 -12.20
N TYR A 339 10.97 25.44 -11.00
CA TYR A 339 10.48 26.37 -9.99
C TYR A 339 10.55 27.83 -10.50
N GLY A 340 9.44 28.58 -10.36
CA GLY A 340 9.34 29.98 -10.78
C GLY A 340 8.96 30.20 -12.25
N ALA A 341 8.86 29.15 -13.07
CA ALA A 341 8.37 29.27 -14.44
C ALA A 341 6.85 29.42 -14.48
N LYS A 342 6.34 30.39 -15.25
CA LYS A 342 4.90 30.57 -15.47
C LYS A 342 4.40 29.60 -16.55
N GLN A 343 3.25 28.98 -16.32
CA GLN A 343 2.62 28.10 -17.30
C GLN A 343 2.34 28.86 -18.61
N GLY A 344 2.77 28.28 -19.74
CA GLY A 344 2.58 28.87 -21.08
C GLY A 344 3.64 29.90 -21.50
N VAL A 345 4.61 30.24 -20.65
CA VAL A 345 5.73 31.12 -20.99
C VAL A 345 7.02 30.36 -20.72
N LEU A 346 7.38 29.44 -21.61
CA LEU A 346 8.77 29.01 -21.75
C LEU A 346 9.41 30.02 -22.70
N PRO A 347 10.14 31.04 -22.21
CA PRO A 347 10.89 31.90 -23.09
C PRO A 347 11.99 31.04 -23.71
N LEU A 348 11.71 30.49 -24.89
CA LEU A 348 12.70 29.89 -25.79
C LEU A 348 13.57 31.04 -26.32
N HIS A 349 14.29 31.74 -25.43
CA HIS A 349 15.37 32.59 -25.86
C HIS A 349 16.42 31.67 -26.46
N SER A 350 16.69 31.86 -27.74
CA SER A 350 17.66 31.14 -28.57
C SER A 350 19.07 31.04 -27.96
N ASN A 351 19.36 31.79 -26.89
CA ASN A 351 20.63 31.80 -26.18
C ASN A 351 20.79 30.69 -25.12
N LEU A 352 19.73 29.98 -24.72
CA LEU A 352 19.84 28.96 -23.65
C LEU A 352 20.59 27.71 -24.13
N LEU A 353 20.49 27.36 -25.42
CA LEU A 353 21.32 26.31 -26.05
C LEU A 353 22.81 26.69 -26.10
N ALA A 354 23.14 27.98 -26.23
CA ALA A 354 24.52 28.45 -26.29
C ALA A 354 25.23 28.39 -24.92
N HIS A 355 24.49 28.43 -23.81
CA HIS A 355 25.07 28.27 -22.46
C HIS A 355 25.25 26.81 -22.06
N VAL A 356 24.33 25.91 -22.43
CA VAL A 356 24.48 24.48 -22.15
C VAL A 356 25.60 23.87 -23.00
N ALA A 357 25.76 24.30 -24.25
CA ALA A 357 26.84 23.83 -25.14
C ALA A 357 28.26 24.30 -24.73
N ASN A 358 28.37 25.31 -23.86
CA ASN A 358 29.65 25.84 -23.37
C ASN A 358 30.03 25.30 -21.98
N GLN A 359 29.21 24.46 -21.35
CA GLN A 359 29.47 23.87 -20.03
C GLN A 359 29.71 22.35 -20.07
N SER A 360 29.58 21.72 -21.24
CA SER A 360 30.03 20.36 -21.56
C SER A 360 31.30 20.43 -22.41
#